data_AF-A0A821Y969-F1
#
_entry.id   AF-A0A821Y969-F1
#
_cell.length_a   1.000
_cell.length_b   1.000
_cell.length_c   1.000
_cell.angle_alpha   90.00
_cell.angle_beta   90.00
_cell.angle_gamma   90.00
#
_symmetry.space_group_name_H-M   'P 1'
#
loop_
_entity.id
_entity.type
_entity.pdbx_description
1 polymer ?
#
loop_
_entity_poly.entity_id
_entity_poly.type
_entity_poly.pdbx_seq_one_letter_code
_entity_poly.pdbx_strand_id
1 'polypeptide(L)'
;MIDDEESNGSNPSDSEMDCNDVYDNASVTDKSSFSSKASLKLPTGISISSKSQCCVCRIQMVPPTITIKKEDRSNIFIRRNIFIPKGSRCCKIHTSNGYLLREDFFKLTAYKDDYRIFNLNYIVNTMQKLRKMVNSNKNVDFDDPLSLSDIEYKNLTGFTRTQHDHVLSYIPAGALKTSINRSPHCVITCLLMKLRLGVSNSVLASMLGIDNKRKVTDIIHSTSAALVKYFVPHYLGLAHINRE
;
A
#
# COMPACT_ATOMS: atom_id res chain seq x y z
N MET A 1 67.39 -21.61 -9.37
CA MET A 1 67.34 -23.00 -9.85
C MET A 1 66.09 -23.63 -9.26
N ILE A 2 65.02 -23.47 -10.02
CA ILE A 2 63.74 -24.18 -10.14
C ILE A 2 62.87 -23.14 -10.86
N ASP A 3 62.65 -23.46 -12.12
CA ASP A 3 61.86 -22.76 -13.12
C ASP A 3 60.36 -23.05 -12.93
N ASP A 4 59.58 -22.48 -13.85
CA ASP A 4 58.17 -22.74 -14.18
C ASP A 4 57.16 -21.94 -13.31
N GLU A 5 56.21 -21.15 -13.84
CA GLU A 5 55.47 -21.28 -15.10
C GLU A 5 54.85 -19.93 -15.52
N GLU A 6 54.89 -19.63 -16.82
CA GLU A 6 54.13 -18.55 -17.48
C GLU A 6 52.61 -18.84 -17.43
N SER A 7 51.79 -17.80 -17.33
CA SER A 7 50.62 -17.68 -18.25
C SER A 7 50.07 -16.26 -18.32
N ASN A 8 50.20 -15.71 -19.53
CA ASN A 8 49.41 -14.61 -20.08
C ASN A 8 47.91 -14.88 -19.97
N GLY A 9 47.11 -13.83 -19.77
CA GLY A 9 45.66 -13.97 -19.80
C GLY A 9 44.85 -12.68 -19.65
N SER A 10 44.98 -11.79 -20.64
CA SER A 10 43.86 -11.08 -21.28
C SER A 10 42.94 -10.16 -20.43
N ASN A 11 43.12 -8.85 -20.63
CA ASN A 11 42.11 -7.82 -20.38
C ASN A 11 40.76 -8.16 -21.03
N PRO A 12 39.63 -8.05 -20.32
CA PRO A 12 38.33 -7.88 -20.94
C PRO A 12 38.00 -6.38 -20.99
N SER A 13 38.17 -5.84 -22.20
CA SER A 13 37.38 -4.79 -22.86
C SER A 13 36.33 -4.05 -22.01
N ASP A 14 36.60 -2.76 -21.81
CA ASP A 14 35.58 -1.73 -21.64
C ASP A 14 34.53 -1.85 -22.76
N SER A 15 33.32 -2.22 -22.37
CA SER A 15 32.14 -2.05 -23.22
C SER A 15 31.42 -0.80 -22.75
N GLU A 16 31.87 0.34 -23.28
CA GLU A 16 31.08 1.57 -23.30
C GLU A 16 29.75 1.26 -23.99
N MET A 17 28.67 1.30 -23.21
CA MET A 17 27.31 1.17 -23.71
C MET A 17 26.95 2.49 -24.40
N ASP A 18 27.23 2.54 -25.70
CA ASP A 18 26.94 3.66 -26.60
C ASP A 18 25.42 3.79 -26.78
N CYS A 19 24.81 4.68 -26.00
CA CYS A 19 23.40 5.09 -26.17
C CYS A 19 23.29 6.15 -27.28
N ASN A 20 23.61 5.77 -28.50
CA ASN A 20 23.36 6.59 -29.69
C ASN A 20 21.94 6.35 -30.22
N ASP A 21 20.94 6.92 -29.56
CA ASP A 21 19.63 7.14 -30.19
C ASP A 21 19.69 8.45 -30.98
N VAL A 22 19.85 8.29 -32.30
CA VAL A 22 19.77 9.38 -33.28
C VAL A 22 18.37 10.01 -33.24
N TYR A 23 18.37 11.34 -33.13
CA TYR A 23 17.22 12.23 -33.10
C TYR A 23 16.24 12.02 -34.27
N ASP A 24 14.97 11.77 -33.95
CA ASP A 24 13.87 12.31 -34.74
C ASP A 24 13.46 13.66 -34.15
N ASN A 25 14.00 14.73 -34.74
CA ASN A 25 13.51 16.10 -34.54
C ASN A 25 12.15 16.26 -35.24
N ALA A 26 11.11 15.65 -34.65
CA ALA A 26 9.74 16.04 -34.95
C ALA A 26 9.44 17.35 -34.19
N SER A 27 9.27 18.43 -34.96
CA SER A 27 8.80 19.73 -34.50
C SER A 27 7.67 19.59 -33.48
N VAL A 28 7.92 20.03 -32.24
CA VAL A 28 6.95 20.06 -31.15
C VAL A 28 5.91 21.14 -31.42
N THR A 29 4.91 20.83 -32.23
CA THR A 29 3.60 21.49 -32.21
C THR A 29 2.52 20.52 -32.67
N ASP A 30 2.31 19.44 -31.92
CA ASP A 30 1.06 18.70 -32.00
C ASP A 30 0.47 18.57 -30.61
N LYS A 31 -0.46 19.49 -30.30
CA LYS A 31 -1.53 19.18 -29.36
C LYS A 31 -2.45 18.17 -30.05
N SER A 32 -1.97 16.93 -30.22
CA SER A 32 -2.82 15.85 -30.68
C SER A 32 -3.84 15.58 -29.60
N SER A 33 -5.02 16.19 -29.76
CA SER A 33 -6.19 15.83 -29.01
C SER A 33 -6.44 14.35 -29.30
N PHE A 34 -6.14 13.47 -28.34
CA PHE A 34 -6.47 12.06 -28.47
C PHE A 34 -7.94 11.94 -28.86
N SER A 35 -8.19 11.33 -30.03
CA SER A 35 -9.55 11.12 -30.51
C SER A 35 -10.35 10.40 -29.43
N SER A 36 -11.45 11.00 -29.00
CA SER A 36 -12.37 10.43 -28.02
C SER A 36 -12.99 9.10 -28.47
N LYS A 37 -12.75 8.68 -29.73
CA LYS A 37 -13.16 7.38 -30.29
C LYS A 37 -12.10 6.29 -30.16
N ALA A 38 -10.85 6.61 -29.83
CA ALA A 38 -9.80 5.61 -29.67
C ALA A 38 -10.07 4.74 -28.44
N SER A 39 -10.03 3.42 -28.62
CA SER A 39 -10.29 2.44 -27.58
C SER A 39 -9.26 1.33 -27.56
N LEU A 40 -8.94 0.83 -26.38
CA LEU A 40 -7.97 -0.23 -26.15
C LEU A 40 -8.65 -1.42 -25.49
N LYS A 41 -8.39 -2.62 -25.99
CA LYS A 41 -8.85 -3.88 -25.41
C LYS A 41 -7.80 -4.40 -24.44
N LEU A 42 -8.16 -4.54 -23.16
CA LEU A 42 -7.26 -5.02 -22.10
C LEU A 42 -7.81 -6.31 -21.47
N PRO A 43 -6.96 -7.30 -21.17
CA PRO A 43 -7.32 -8.43 -20.31
C PRO A 43 -7.59 -7.93 -18.88
N THR A 44 -8.85 -7.98 -18.47
CA THR A 44 -9.29 -7.39 -17.20
C THR A 44 -10.48 -8.15 -16.67
N GLY A 45 -10.38 -8.61 -15.42
CA GLY A 45 -11.49 -9.24 -14.72
C GLY A 45 -12.59 -8.22 -14.41
N ILE A 46 -13.85 -8.64 -14.42
CA ILE A 46 -15.00 -7.74 -14.18
C ILE A 46 -15.71 -8.16 -12.91
N SER A 47 -15.98 -7.22 -12.00
CA SER A 47 -16.84 -7.52 -10.85
C SER A 47 -18.30 -7.67 -11.27
N ILE A 48 -19.09 -8.41 -10.51
CA ILE A 48 -20.54 -8.41 -10.72
C ILE A 48 -21.11 -6.99 -10.57
N SER A 49 -22.07 -6.66 -11.43
CA SER A 49 -22.78 -5.37 -11.44
C SER A 49 -24.28 -5.66 -11.41
N SER A 50 -24.76 -6.05 -10.24
CA SER A 50 -26.18 -6.31 -9.99
C SER A 50 -26.77 -5.23 -9.09
N LYS A 51 -28.06 -4.97 -9.25
CA LYS A 51 -28.83 -4.14 -8.32
C LYS A 51 -29.25 -4.91 -7.06
N SER A 52 -29.22 -6.24 -7.12
CA SER A 52 -29.71 -7.15 -6.07
C SER A 52 -28.60 -7.88 -5.33
N GLN A 53 -27.39 -8.00 -5.89
CA GLN A 53 -26.27 -8.75 -5.29
C GLN A 53 -25.06 -7.87 -5.00
N CYS A 54 -24.38 -8.17 -3.90
CA CYS A 54 -23.17 -7.48 -3.47
C CYS A 54 -22.00 -7.76 -4.42
N CYS A 55 -21.27 -6.74 -4.82
CA CYS A 55 -20.11 -6.92 -5.71
C CYS A 55 -18.87 -7.56 -5.04
N VAL A 56 -18.84 -7.63 -3.70
CA VAL A 56 -17.78 -8.28 -2.93
C VAL A 56 -18.13 -9.73 -2.63
N CYS A 57 -19.16 -9.95 -1.80
CA CYS A 57 -19.54 -11.30 -1.33
C CYS A 57 -20.52 -12.05 -2.24
N ARG A 58 -21.08 -11.39 -3.28
CA ARG A 58 -22.05 -11.97 -4.23
C ARG A 58 -23.38 -12.43 -3.61
N ILE A 59 -23.58 -12.16 -2.32
CA ILE A 59 -24.83 -12.45 -1.60
C ILE A 59 -25.89 -11.40 -1.98
N GLN A 60 -27.15 -11.82 -1.94
CA GLN A 60 -28.31 -10.93 -2.08
C GLN A 60 -28.25 -9.80 -1.04
N MET A 61 -28.39 -8.57 -1.50
CA MET A 61 -28.28 -7.39 -0.67
C MET A 61 -29.60 -7.08 0.01
N VAL A 62 -29.54 -6.89 1.32
CA VAL A 62 -30.62 -6.29 2.10
C VAL A 62 -30.24 -4.82 2.37
N PRO A 63 -31.14 -3.85 2.19
CA PRO A 63 -30.88 -2.45 2.54
C PRO A 63 -30.44 -2.28 4.00
N PRO A 64 -29.56 -1.32 4.32
CA PRO A 64 -28.97 -0.31 3.44
C PRO A 64 -27.78 -0.83 2.62
N THR A 65 -27.72 -0.39 1.36
CA THR A 65 -26.64 -0.74 0.42
C THR A 65 -25.77 0.47 0.12
N ILE A 66 -24.48 0.28 -0.10
CA ILE A 66 -23.52 1.36 -0.37
C ILE A 66 -22.97 1.22 -1.77
N THR A 67 -22.93 2.33 -2.51
CA THR A 67 -22.32 2.37 -3.85
C THR A 67 -20.81 2.53 -3.69
N ILE A 68 -20.03 1.70 -4.39
CA ILE A 68 -18.56 1.81 -4.33
C ILE A 68 -18.10 3.13 -4.94
N LYS A 69 -17.28 3.85 -4.17
CA LYS A 69 -16.70 5.14 -4.56
C LYS A 69 -15.75 5.02 -5.74
N LYS A 70 -15.53 6.11 -6.47
CA LYS A 70 -14.66 6.13 -7.67
C LYS A 70 -13.22 5.77 -7.33
N GLU A 71 -12.79 6.15 -6.14
CA GLU A 71 -11.46 5.96 -5.58
C GLU A 71 -11.18 4.46 -5.42
N ASP A 72 -12.04 3.74 -4.70
CA ASP A 72 -11.93 2.28 -4.52
C ASP A 72 -11.96 1.53 -5.85
N ARG A 73 -12.86 1.91 -6.77
CA ARG A 73 -12.89 1.30 -8.11
C ARG A 73 -11.59 1.48 -8.88
N SER A 74 -10.95 2.65 -8.75
CA SER A 74 -9.66 2.93 -9.40
C SER A 74 -8.53 2.14 -8.74
N ASN A 75 -8.49 2.10 -7.41
CA ASN A 75 -7.48 1.40 -6.65
C ASN A 75 -7.55 -0.11 -6.88
N ILE A 76 -8.76 -0.69 -6.94
CA ILE A 76 -8.97 -2.12 -7.22
C ILE A 76 -8.52 -2.44 -8.65
N PHE A 77 -8.84 -1.59 -9.62
CA PHE A 77 -8.36 -1.78 -10.99
C PHE A 77 -6.83 -1.76 -11.04
N ILE A 78 -6.20 -0.77 -10.42
CA ILE A 78 -4.74 -0.61 -10.39
C ILE A 78 -4.04 -1.78 -9.70
N ARG A 79 -4.54 -2.23 -8.54
CA ARG A 79 -3.83 -3.20 -7.68
C ARG A 79 -4.24 -4.66 -7.88
N ARG A 80 -5.44 -4.91 -8.43
CA ARG A 80 -5.99 -6.27 -8.59
C ARG A 80 -6.35 -6.60 -10.03
N ASN A 81 -6.24 -5.66 -10.97
CA ASN A 81 -6.70 -5.81 -12.35
C ASN A 81 -8.19 -6.24 -12.45
N ILE A 82 -9.03 -5.73 -11.55
CA ILE A 82 -10.48 -5.97 -11.58
C ILE A 82 -11.22 -4.66 -11.83
N PHE A 83 -12.00 -4.62 -12.90
CA PHE A 83 -12.85 -3.50 -13.23
C PHE A 83 -14.20 -3.61 -12.51
N ILE A 84 -14.51 -2.58 -11.72
CA ILE A 84 -15.80 -2.44 -11.05
C ILE A 84 -16.65 -1.42 -11.83
N PRO A 85 -17.79 -1.83 -12.40
CA PRO A 85 -18.69 -0.92 -13.11
C PRO A 85 -19.19 0.26 -12.24
N LYS A 86 -19.55 1.36 -12.91
CA LYS A 86 -20.15 2.51 -12.21
C LYS A 86 -21.51 2.12 -11.65
N GLY A 87 -21.75 2.43 -10.37
CA GLY A 87 -23.01 2.11 -9.70
C GLY A 87 -23.04 0.72 -9.05
N SER A 88 -21.95 -0.06 -9.09
CA SER A 88 -21.85 -1.31 -8.33
C SER A 88 -22.03 -1.05 -6.82
N ARG A 89 -22.79 -1.93 -6.18
CA ARG A 89 -23.19 -1.81 -4.77
C ARG A 89 -22.58 -2.95 -3.93
N CYS A 90 -22.27 -2.63 -2.68
CA CYS A 90 -21.77 -3.57 -1.68
C CYS A 90 -22.54 -3.44 -0.35
N CYS A 91 -22.56 -4.54 0.42
CA CYS A 91 -23.21 -4.58 1.72
C CYS A 91 -22.48 -3.66 2.69
N LYS A 92 -23.20 -3.09 3.67
CA LYS A 92 -22.61 -2.18 4.66
C LYS A 92 -21.46 -2.81 5.45
N ILE A 93 -21.52 -4.13 5.68
CA ILE A 93 -20.46 -4.89 6.35
C ILE A 93 -19.10 -4.81 5.65
N HIS A 94 -19.07 -4.52 4.34
CA HIS A 94 -17.84 -4.46 3.56
C HIS A 94 -17.24 -3.06 3.49
N THR A 95 -17.83 -2.10 4.20
CA THR A 95 -17.41 -0.71 4.13
C THR A 95 -17.28 -0.09 5.50
N SER A 96 -16.26 0.75 5.66
CA SER A 96 -16.14 1.69 6.76
C SER A 96 -16.04 3.10 6.19
N ASN A 97 -16.83 4.04 6.72
CA ASN A 97 -16.90 5.43 6.22
C ASN A 97 -17.16 5.54 4.70
N GLY A 98 -17.87 4.55 4.16
CA GLY A 98 -18.23 4.46 2.73
C GLY A 98 -17.06 4.07 1.81
N TYR A 99 -15.95 3.58 2.35
CA TYR A 99 -14.85 2.96 1.61
C TYR A 99 -14.79 1.47 1.91
N LEU A 100 -14.35 0.66 0.95
CA LEU A 100 -14.20 -0.78 1.14
C LEU A 100 -13.20 -1.12 2.25
N LEU A 101 -13.54 -2.12 3.05
CA LEU A 101 -12.61 -2.70 4.03
C LEU A 101 -11.45 -3.41 3.32
N ARG A 102 -10.30 -3.45 3.98
CA ARG A 102 -9.11 -4.14 3.52
C ARG A 102 -9.39 -5.59 3.14
N GLU A 103 -9.99 -6.32 4.07
CA GLU A 103 -10.15 -7.78 3.96
C GLU A 103 -11.00 -8.08 2.73
N ASP A 104 -11.96 -7.20 2.46
CA ASP A 104 -12.90 -7.30 1.36
C ASP A 104 -12.33 -6.85 0.03
N PHE A 105 -11.29 -6.00 0.05
CA PHE A 105 -10.49 -5.66 -1.13
C PHE A 105 -9.88 -6.92 -1.77
N PHE A 106 -9.40 -7.86 -0.95
CA PHE A 106 -8.80 -9.11 -1.42
C PHE A 106 -9.82 -10.19 -1.75
N LYS A 107 -10.96 -10.24 -1.04
CA LYS A 107 -12.06 -11.18 -1.33
C LYS A 107 -12.76 -10.88 -2.65
N LEU A 108 -12.63 -9.67 -3.16
CA LEU A 108 -13.20 -9.30 -4.45
C LEU A 108 -12.55 -10.13 -5.57
N THR A 109 -13.39 -10.89 -6.25
CA THR A 109 -13.01 -11.84 -7.30
C THR A 109 -13.72 -11.47 -8.60
N ALA A 110 -13.06 -11.66 -9.73
CA ALA A 110 -13.66 -11.46 -11.03
C ALA A 110 -14.83 -12.44 -11.24
N TYR A 111 -15.93 -11.92 -11.78
CA TYR A 111 -17.09 -12.71 -12.20
C TYR A 111 -16.88 -13.30 -13.59
N LYS A 112 -16.18 -12.56 -14.47
CA LYS A 112 -15.75 -12.98 -15.80
C LYS A 112 -14.35 -12.47 -16.05
N ASP A 113 -13.49 -13.34 -16.59
CA ASP A 113 -12.17 -13.01 -17.08
C ASP A 113 -12.17 -13.18 -18.59
N ASP A 114 -12.11 -12.06 -19.29
CA ASP A 114 -12.06 -12.05 -20.75
C ASP A 114 -11.28 -10.80 -21.17
N TYR A 115 -11.97 -9.79 -21.71
CA TYR A 115 -11.39 -8.51 -22.03
C TYR A 115 -12.39 -7.39 -21.83
N ARG A 116 -11.86 -6.19 -21.59
CA ARG A 116 -12.64 -4.95 -21.57
C ARG A 116 -12.08 -3.95 -22.55
N ILE A 117 -13.00 -3.31 -23.27
CA ILE A 117 -12.69 -2.18 -24.14
C ILE A 117 -12.77 -0.92 -23.28
N PHE A 118 -11.64 -0.23 -23.17
CA PHE A 118 -11.52 1.04 -22.46
C PHE A 118 -11.31 2.17 -23.44
N ASN A 119 -11.94 3.31 -23.16
CA ASN A 119 -11.60 4.54 -23.86
C ASN A 119 -10.18 4.99 -23.50
N LEU A 120 -9.46 5.55 -24.45
CA LEU A 120 -8.09 6.02 -24.23
C LEU A 120 -7.98 7.07 -23.12
N ASN A 121 -8.99 7.94 -22.95
CA ASN A 121 -9.05 8.89 -21.84
C ASN A 121 -9.10 8.19 -20.47
N TYR A 122 -9.79 7.05 -20.37
CA TYR A 122 -9.81 6.27 -19.13
C TYR A 122 -8.42 5.72 -18.81
N ILE A 123 -7.72 5.21 -19.84
CA ILE A 123 -6.36 4.69 -19.71
C ILE A 123 -5.39 5.79 -19.30
N VAL A 124 -5.38 6.92 -19.99
CA VAL A 124 -4.51 8.06 -19.69
C VAL A 124 -4.74 8.57 -18.26
N ASN A 125 -6.01 8.73 -17.85
CA ASN A 125 -6.34 9.14 -16.49
C ASN A 125 -5.88 8.11 -15.44
N THR A 126 -5.97 6.82 -15.76
CA THR A 126 -5.48 5.75 -14.88
C THR A 126 -3.96 5.78 -14.78
N MET A 127 -3.25 5.97 -15.90
CA MET A 127 -1.79 6.11 -15.92
C MET A 127 -1.31 7.33 -15.14
N GLN A 128 -2.01 8.46 -15.22
CA GLN A 128 -1.70 9.64 -14.41
C GLN A 128 -1.91 9.38 -12.91
N LYS A 129 -2.98 8.64 -12.54
CA LYS A 129 -3.19 8.21 -11.15
C LYS A 129 -2.11 7.26 -10.67
N LEU A 130 -1.75 6.27 -11.49
CA LEU A 130 -0.64 5.34 -11.22
C LEU A 130 0.65 6.10 -10.95
N ARG A 131 1.01 7.05 -11.82
CA ARG A 131 2.20 7.90 -11.65
C ARG A 131 2.17 8.67 -10.34
N LYS A 132 1.03 9.27 -9.97
CA LYS A 132 0.86 9.95 -8.69
C LYS A 132 1.03 8.98 -7.52
N MET A 133 0.42 7.80 -7.57
CA MET A 133 0.53 6.79 -6.53
C MET A 133 1.97 6.32 -6.34
N VAL A 134 2.68 5.98 -7.42
CA VAL A 134 4.08 5.53 -7.35
C VAL A 134 4.98 6.64 -6.82
N ASN A 135 4.78 7.90 -7.25
CA ASN A 135 5.61 9.02 -6.80
C ASN A 135 5.34 9.42 -5.34
N SER A 136 4.12 9.22 -4.84
CA SER A 136 3.74 9.46 -3.44
C SER A 136 4.17 8.32 -2.50
N ASN A 137 4.18 7.08 -2.99
CA ASN A 137 4.47 5.87 -2.19
C ASN A 137 5.97 5.56 -2.09
N LYS A 138 6.80 6.55 -1.77
CA LYS A 138 8.23 6.31 -1.50
C LYS A 138 8.46 5.63 -0.15
N ASN A 139 7.49 5.75 0.74
CA ASN A 139 7.58 5.31 2.12
C ASN A 139 6.52 4.24 2.38
N VAL A 140 6.77 3.42 3.40
CA VAL A 140 5.84 2.37 3.80
C VAL A 140 4.64 3.00 4.50
N ASP A 141 3.45 2.79 3.93
CA ASP A 141 2.19 3.26 4.50
C ASP A 141 1.55 2.13 5.31
N PHE A 142 1.57 2.28 6.64
CA PHE A 142 1.04 1.27 7.56
C PHE A 142 -0.48 1.31 7.68
N ASP A 143 -1.12 2.39 7.22
CA ASP A 143 -2.58 2.51 7.12
C ASP A 143 -3.11 1.95 5.80
N ASP A 144 -2.30 2.00 4.74
CA ASP A 144 -2.66 1.39 3.46
C ASP A 144 -2.58 -0.14 3.55
N PRO A 145 -3.71 -0.84 3.40
CA PRO A 145 -3.73 -2.27 3.54
C PRO A 145 -2.87 -3.02 2.52
N LEU A 146 -2.61 -2.42 1.37
CA LEU A 146 -1.92 -3.05 0.27
C LEU A 146 -0.45 -2.62 0.20
N SER A 147 0.01 -1.78 1.14
CA SER A 147 1.41 -1.34 1.18
C SER A 147 2.36 -2.46 1.59
N LEU A 148 1.91 -3.44 2.38
CA LEU A 148 2.72 -4.58 2.83
C LEU A 148 1.87 -5.85 2.91
N SER A 149 2.43 -6.98 2.51
CA SER A 149 1.91 -8.31 2.86
C SER A 149 1.94 -8.53 4.38
N ASP A 150 1.18 -9.52 4.86
CA ASP A 150 1.15 -9.83 6.30
C ASP A 150 2.50 -10.38 6.80
N ILE A 151 3.25 -11.06 5.93
CA ILE A 151 4.60 -11.56 6.22
C ILE A 151 5.56 -10.38 6.37
N GLU A 152 5.57 -9.44 5.42
CA GLU A 152 6.43 -8.25 5.49
C GLU A 152 6.09 -7.41 6.72
N TYR A 153 4.81 -7.20 6.99
CA TYR A 153 4.36 -6.47 8.17
C TYR A 153 4.87 -7.11 9.47
N LYS A 154 4.76 -8.43 9.59
CA LYS A 154 5.25 -9.19 10.74
C LYS A 154 6.77 -9.19 10.83
N ASN A 155 7.48 -9.23 9.70
CA ASN A 155 8.94 -9.16 9.70
C ASN A 155 9.45 -7.80 10.19
N LEU A 156 8.79 -6.71 9.77
CA LEU A 156 9.17 -5.35 10.13
C LEU A 156 8.81 -5.01 11.58
N THR A 157 7.62 -5.41 12.05
CA THR A 157 7.09 -4.99 13.35
C THR A 157 7.21 -6.06 14.45
N GLY A 158 7.32 -7.33 14.07
CA GLY A 158 7.18 -8.48 14.96
C GLY A 158 5.74 -8.89 15.25
N PHE A 159 4.75 -8.10 14.82
CA PHE A 159 3.34 -8.26 15.15
C PHE A 159 2.52 -8.59 13.90
N THR A 160 1.45 -9.36 14.04
CA THR A 160 0.41 -9.37 13.01
C THR A 160 -0.35 -8.05 13.06
N ARG A 161 -1.03 -7.69 11.97
CA ARG A 161 -1.85 -6.48 11.91
C ARG A 161 -2.97 -6.49 12.96
N THR A 162 -3.59 -7.65 13.17
CA THR A 162 -4.61 -7.82 14.22
C THR A 162 -4.05 -7.58 15.62
N GLN A 163 -2.83 -8.05 15.91
CA GLN A 163 -2.17 -7.78 17.19
C GLN A 163 -1.80 -6.31 17.33
N HIS A 164 -1.34 -5.69 16.25
CA HIS A 164 -1.07 -4.25 16.24
C HIS A 164 -2.34 -3.44 16.53
N ASP A 165 -3.45 -3.75 15.88
CA ASP A 165 -4.74 -3.08 16.08
C ASP A 165 -5.28 -3.31 17.50
N HIS A 166 -5.04 -4.51 18.04
CA HIS A 166 -5.34 -4.82 19.43
C HIS A 166 -4.51 -3.96 20.39
N VAL A 167 -3.21 -3.78 20.18
CA VAL A 167 -2.40 -2.87 21.02
C VAL A 167 -2.93 -1.44 20.93
N LEU A 168 -3.27 -0.98 19.72
CA LEU A 168 -3.78 0.37 19.50
C LEU A 168 -5.13 0.62 20.20
N SER A 169 -5.98 -0.40 20.34
CA SER A 169 -7.32 -0.24 20.95
C SER A 169 -7.28 0.11 22.45
N TYR A 170 -6.18 -0.21 23.15
CA TYR A 170 -5.99 0.14 24.56
C TYR A 170 -5.50 1.58 24.77
N ILE A 171 -4.98 2.22 23.72
CA ILE A 171 -4.43 3.56 23.83
C ILE A 171 -5.56 4.56 23.52
N PRO A 172 -5.93 5.44 24.48
CA PRO A 172 -7.00 6.40 24.24
C PRO A 172 -6.72 7.31 23.05
N ALA A 173 -7.76 7.66 22.31
CA ALA A 173 -7.68 8.63 21.22
C ALA A 173 -7.13 9.96 21.76
N GLY A 174 -5.99 10.42 21.21
CA GLY A 174 -5.30 11.64 21.64
C GLY A 174 -4.11 11.43 22.59
N ALA A 175 -3.88 10.22 23.11
CA ALA A 175 -2.69 9.91 23.90
C ALA A 175 -1.41 9.81 23.03
N LEU A 176 -1.56 9.52 21.74
CA LEU A 176 -0.48 9.49 20.76
C LEU A 176 -0.36 10.83 20.03
N LYS A 177 0.87 11.31 19.86
CA LYS A 177 1.17 12.52 19.07
C LYS A 177 1.09 12.22 17.57
N THR A 178 -0.11 12.22 17.03
CA THR A 178 -0.39 12.04 15.60
C THR A 178 -0.28 13.37 14.84
N SER A 179 -0.22 13.29 13.51
CA SER A 179 -0.29 14.47 12.63
C SER A 179 -0.96 14.09 11.32
N ILE A 180 -1.23 15.06 10.43
CA ILE A 180 -1.85 14.80 9.13
C ILE A 180 -1.09 13.76 8.28
N ASN A 181 0.23 13.65 8.46
CA ASN A 181 1.08 12.67 7.78
C ASN A 181 1.49 11.50 8.69
N ARG A 182 0.91 11.37 9.88
CA ARG A 182 1.26 10.34 10.88
C ARG A 182 0.02 9.85 11.61
N SER A 183 -0.49 8.71 11.18
CA SER A 183 -1.57 8.01 11.87
C SER A 183 -1.12 7.41 13.21
N PRO A 184 -2.08 7.01 14.07
CA PRO A 184 -1.79 6.19 15.24
C PRO A 184 -1.04 4.90 14.88
N HIS A 185 -1.35 4.29 13.73
CA HIS A 185 -0.69 3.06 13.27
C HIS A 185 0.78 3.29 12.97
N CYS A 186 1.10 4.35 12.24
CA CYS A 186 2.48 4.71 11.91
C CYS A 186 3.32 4.95 13.18
N VAL A 187 2.74 5.62 14.18
CA VAL A 187 3.40 5.97 15.45
C VAL A 187 3.77 4.72 16.26
N ILE A 188 2.82 3.79 16.45
CA ILE A 188 3.10 2.51 17.15
C ILE A 188 4.08 1.67 16.34
N THR A 189 3.85 1.56 15.03
CA THR A 189 4.74 0.79 14.14
C THR A 189 6.17 1.32 14.19
N CYS A 190 6.38 2.64 14.27
CA CYS A 190 7.71 3.22 14.41
C CYS A 190 8.45 2.69 15.64
N LEU A 191 7.77 2.60 16.79
CA LEU A 191 8.34 2.02 18.00
C LEU A 191 8.58 0.51 17.84
N LEU A 192 7.62 -0.24 17.29
CA LEU A 192 7.77 -1.69 17.10
C LEU A 192 8.93 -2.04 16.17
N MET A 193 9.07 -1.32 15.04
CA MET A 193 10.22 -1.47 14.14
C MET A 193 11.53 -1.14 14.83
N LYS A 194 11.56 -0.11 15.69
CA LYS A 194 12.76 0.22 16.47
C LYS A 194 13.17 -0.94 17.37
N LEU A 195 12.22 -1.52 18.10
CA LEU A 195 12.44 -2.63 19.03
C LEU A 195 12.80 -3.92 18.29
N ARG A 196 12.16 -4.19 17.14
CA ARG A 196 12.34 -5.42 16.37
C ARG A 196 13.62 -5.45 15.55
N LEU A 197 13.93 -4.36 14.85
CA LEU A 197 15.00 -4.32 13.85
C LEU A 197 16.29 -3.69 14.41
N GLY A 198 16.23 -2.95 15.51
CA GLY A 198 17.41 -2.29 16.10
C GLY A 198 18.03 -1.20 15.21
N VAL A 199 17.39 -0.80 14.12
CA VAL A 199 17.95 0.13 13.13
C VAL A 199 18.04 1.57 13.67
N SER A 200 18.87 2.39 13.02
CA SER A 200 19.05 3.79 13.38
C SER A 200 17.79 4.64 13.13
N ASN A 201 17.65 5.75 13.86
CA ASN A 201 16.48 6.64 13.71
C ASN A 201 16.46 7.33 12.34
N SER A 202 17.59 7.46 11.66
CA SER A 202 17.64 7.95 10.28
C SER A 202 17.09 6.93 9.28
N VAL A 203 17.35 5.63 9.47
CA VAL A 203 16.75 4.56 8.65
C VAL A 203 15.24 4.54 8.85
N LEU A 204 14.76 4.57 10.09
CA LEU A 204 13.31 4.66 10.37
C LEU A 204 12.69 5.92 9.76
N ALA A 205 13.37 7.06 9.83
CA ALA A 205 12.89 8.29 9.22
C ALA A 205 12.71 8.13 7.71
N SER A 206 13.67 7.50 7.04
CA SER A 206 13.59 7.21 5.61
C SER A 206 12.48 6.21 5.26
N MET A 207 12.33 5.12 6.01
CA MET A 207 11.32 4.09 5.71
C MET A 207 9.89 4.58 5.91
N LEU A 208 9.69 5.45 6.91
CA LEU A 208 8.38 5.96 7.33
C LEU A 208 8.05 7.34 6.73
N GLY A 209 8.94 7.93 5.95
CA GLY A 209 8.72 9.28 5.40
C GLY A 209 8.68 10.38 6.45
N ILE A 210 9.42 10.22 7.55
CA ILE A 210 9.49 11.22 8.62
C ILE A 210 10.63 12.18 8.31
N ASP A 211 10.35 13.49 8.30
CA ASP A 211 11.30 14.52 7.83
C ASP A 211 12.69 14.50 8.51
N ASN A 212 12.78 14.04 9.77
CA ASN A 212 14.03 14.08 10.53
C ASN A 212 14.07 13.01 11.64
N LYS A 213 15.26 12.42 11.87
CA LYS A 213 15.58 11.51 12.98
C LYS A 213 15.19 12.03 14.37
N ARG A 214 15.18 13.34 14.62
CA ARG A 214 14.73 13.92 15.91
C ARG A 214 13.25 13.66 16.16
N LYS A 215 12.41 13.83 15.13
CA LYS A 215 10.98 13.52 15.22
C LYS A 215 10.74 12.04 15.51
N VAL A 216 11.56 11.16 14.93
CA VAL A 216 11.54 9.71 15.25
C VAL A 216 11.84 9.47 16.73
N THR A 217 12.85 10.15 17.29
CA THR A 217 13.14 10.07 18.73
C THR A 217 11.95 10.50 19.57
N ASP A 218 11.30 11.61 19.24
CA ASP A 218 10.12 12.10 19.97
C ASP A 218 8.93 11.15 19.86
N ILE A 219 8.72 10.56 18.69
CA ILE A 219 7.70 9.52 18.45
C ILE A 219 7.97 8.31 19.33
N ILE A 220 9.19 7.79 19.34
CA ILE A 220 9.56 6.63 20.15
C ILE A 220 9.33 6.90 21.64
N HIS A 221 9.77 8.04 22.16
CA HIS A 221 9.59 8.40 23.58
C HIS A 221 8.11 8.56 23.94
N SER A 222 7.36 9.32 23.15
CA SER A 222 5.94 9.57 23.44
C SER A 222 5.09 8.31 23.34
N THR A 223 5.37 7.45 22.35
CA THR A 223 4.69 6.16 22.18
C THR A 223 5.04 5.20 23.31
N SER A 224 6.31 5.13 23.70
CA SER A 224 6.75 4.29 24.83
C SER A 224 6.08 4.72 26.13
N ALA A 225 6.03 6.03 26.41
CA ALA A 225 5.33 6.56 27.58
C ALA A 225 3.82 6.24 27.57
N ALA A 226 3.17 6.34 26.40
CA ALA A 226 1.76 5.97 26.25
C ALA A 226 1.53 4.48 26.52
N LEU A 227 2.37 3.59 25.99
CA LEU A 227 2.27 2.15 26.25
C LEU A 227 2.49 1.83 27.73
N VAL A 228 3.49 2.43 28.38
CA VAL A 228 3.73 2.23 29.81
C VAL A 228 2.55 2.68 30.66
N LYS A 229 1.86 3.75 30.25
CA LYS A 229 0.72 4.29 30.98
C LYS A 229 -0.58 3.52 30.76
N TYR A 230 -0.87 3.12 29.53
CA TYR A 230 -2.20 2.62 29.14
C TYR A 230 -2.23 1.14 28.76
N PHE A 231 -1.10 0.54 28.40
CA PHE A 231 -1.05 -0.85 27.95
C PHE A 231 -0.38 -1.77 28.99
N VAL A 232 0.80 -1.41 29.49
CA VAL A 232 1.59 -2.21 30.43
C VAL A 232 0.81 -2.61 31.71
N PRO A 233 0.04 -1.72 32.36
CA PRO A 233 -0.68 -2.09 33.60
C PRO A 233 -1.71 -3.22 33.39
N HIS A 234 -2.21 -3.36 32.16
CA HIS A 234 -3.23 -4.34 31.79
C HIS A 234 -2.67 -5.62 31.18
N TYR A 235 -1.35 -5.79 31.04
CA TYR A 235 -0.77 -6.97 30.37
C TYR A 235 0.59 -7.43 30.91
N LEU A 236 1.28 -6.60 31.69
CA LEU A 236 2.66 -6.86 32.13
C LEU A 236 2.84 -6.64 33.66
N GLY A 237 1.74 -6.47 34.40
CA GLY A 237 1.75 -6.40 35.87
C GLY A 237 1.54 -7.76 36.54
N LEU A 238 1.88 -7.85 37.84
CA LEU A 238 1.65 -9.05 38.66
C LEU A 238 0.19 -9.53 38.67
N ALA A 239 -0.77 -8.62 38.40
CA ALA A 239 -2.19 -8.93 38.26
C ALA A 239 -2.52 -9.84 37.05
N HIS A 240 -1.60 -10.02 36.10
CA HIS A 240 -1.76 -10.91 34.93
C HIS A 240 -1.09 -12.28 35.10
N ILE A 241 -0.40 -12.54 36.22
CA ILE A 241 0.13 -13.88 36.57
C ILE A 241 -0.94 -14.74 37.26
N ASN A 242 -2.23 -14.53 36.96
CA ASN A 242 -3.24 -15.51 37.30
C ASN A 242 -3.26 -16.55 36.18
N ARG A 243 -2.45 -17.58 36.42
CA ARG A 243 -2.39 -18.83 35.69
C ARG A 243 -3.68 -19.59 36.02
N GLU A 244 -4.71 -19.43 35.20
CA GLU A 244 -5.67 -20.51 35.00
C GLU A 244 -5.06 -21.54 34.03
#